data_AF-A0A917R7E2-F1
#
_entry.id   AF-A0A917R7E2-F1
#
_cell.length_a   1.000
_cell.length_b   1.000
_cell.length_c   1.000
_cell.angle_alpha   90.00
_cell.angle_beta   90.00
_cell.angle_gamma   90.00
#
_symmetry.space_group_name_H-M   'P 1'
#
loop_
_entity.id
_entity.type
_entity.pdbx_description
1 polymer ?
#
loop_
_entity_poly.entity_id
_entity_poly.type
_entity_poly.pdbx_seq_one_letter_code
_entity_poly.pdbx_strand_id
1 'polypeptide(L)'
;MLSSGIEPATRNAMMAFAQALGRMHAATVGREPDFVALLRRVDVVHRVDGIAQQAEAAVTEMPALLHRELGMEIPDEVSEQIAHGARLFTGGRFRAFSPSDLCPDNVILNEEGARILDYEWGGFRDATLDIAYALVSFPGCLCDIELSRERALQMVEAWRAEVVGVWPALADDALLADKILEARLIWVWLSTYWFLPADHARIAAAREHGLSVPRSDALLNRWAALAEDARCLGNDAVGDFAEAVCAVLDEHFS
;
A
#
# COMPACT_ATOMS: atom_id res chain seq x y z
N MET A 1 -9.21 -14.65 11.79
CA MET A 1 -9.81 -15.17 10.54
C MET A 1 -11.10 -14.41 10.29
N LEU A 2 -11.13 -13.55 9.28
CA LEU A 2 -12.29 -12.72 8.95
C LEU A 2 -13.25 -13.56 8.09
N SER A 3 -14.32 -14.14 8.66
CA SER A 3 -15.39 -14.79 7.89
C SER A 3 -16.80 -14.30 8.30
N SER A 4 -17.47 -13.67 7.32
CA SER A 4 -18.90 -13.49 7.01
C SER A 4 -20.04 -13.48 8.07
N GLY A 5 -19.77 -13.44 9.38
CA GLY A 5 -20.79 -13.24 10.44
C GLY A 5 -20.53 -12.03 11.35
N ILE A 6 -19.62 -11.14 10.97
CA ILE A 6 -18.78 -10.33 11.88
C ILE A 6 -18.74 -8.86 11.42
N GLU A 7 -19.83 -8.21 11.02
CA GLU A 7 -19.74 -6.82 10.51
C GLU A 7 -19.23 -5.81 11.55
N PRO A 8 -19.79 -5.74 12.79
CA PRO A 8 -19.31 -4.79 13.80
C PRO A 8 -17.90 -5.12 14.29
N ALA A 9 -17.57 -6.40 14.46
CA ALA A 9 -16.26 -6.82 14.94
C ALA A 9 -15.17 -6.69 13.86
N THR A 10 -15.50 -6.81 12.58
CA THR A 10 -14.57 -6.51 11.46
C THR A 10 -14.31 -5.01 11.35
N ARG A 11 -15.37 -4.18 11.46
CA ARG A 11 -15.21 -2.72 11.46
C ARG A 11 -14.33 -2.24 12.61
N ASN A 12 -14.60 -2.73 13.83
CA ASN A 12 -13.81 -2.37 15.01
C ASN A 12 -12.35 -2.81 14.85
N ALA A 13 -12.10 -3.96 14.21
CA ALA A 13 -10.77 -4.48 13.98
C ALA A 13 -9.95 -3.63 12.98
N MET A 14 -10.56 -3.19 11.87
CA MET A 14 -9.89 -2.30 10.90
C MET A 14 -9.52 -0.94 11.50
N MET A 15 -10.39 -0.37 12.33
CA MET A 15 -10.09 0.88 13.04
C MET A 15 -8.98 0.67 14.07
N ALA A 16 -9.05 -0.42 14.85
CA ALA A 16 -8.00 -0.76 15.82
C ALA A 16 -6.63 -0.96 15.15
N PHE A 17 -6.62 -1.54 13.95
CA PHE A 17 -5.43 -1.65 13.11
C PHE A 17 -4.90 -0.26 12.69
N ALA A 18 -5.74 0.58 12.08
CA ALA A 18 -5.34 1.90 11.63
C ALA A 18 -4.81 2.78 12.78
N GLN A 19 -5.45 2.70 13.95
CA GLN A 19 -4.99 3.40 15.16
C GLN A 19 -3.67 2.82 15.71
N ALA A 20 -3.52 1.49 15.75
CA ALA A 20 -2.26 0.88 16.21
C ALA A 20 -1.09 1.28 15.31
N LEU A 21 -1.32 1.31 14.00
CA LEU A 21 -0.35 1.80 13.03
C LEU A 21 -0.03 3.28 13.23
N GLY A 22 -1.07 4.12 13.39
CA GLY A 22 -0.89 5.55 13.69
C GLY A 22 -0.09 5.82 14.97
N ARG A 23 -0.36 5.07 16.06
CA ARG A 23 0.41 5.15 17.31
C ARG A 23 1.86 4.73 17.14
N MET A 24 2.12 3.68 16.36
CA MET A 24 3.48 3.26 16.04
C MET A 24 4.24 4.36 15.30
N HIS A 25 3.61 4.96 14.29
CA HIS A 25 4.21 6.08 13.56
C HIS A 25 4.50 7.26 14.49
N ALA A 26 3.51 7.70 15.25
CA ALA A 26 3.65 8.82 16.19
C ALA A 26 4.78 8.59 17.22
N ALA A 27 4.93 7.36 17.71
CA ALA A 27 5.98 6.99 18.66
C ALA A 27 7.39 6.94 18.04
N THR A 28 7.49 6.76 16.72
CA THR A 28 8.76 6.53 16.02
C THR A 28 9.21 7.70 15.13
N VAL A 29 8.39 8.73 14.95
CA VAL A 29 8.80 9.96 14.26
C VAL A 29 10.12 10.50 14.83
N GLY A 30 11.08 10.79 13.95
CA GLY A 30 12.38 11.32 14.31
C GLY A 30 13.36 10.31 14.94
N ARG A 31 12.98 9.02 15.03
CA ARG A 31 13.84 7.94 15.59
C ARG A 31 14.69 7.23 14.55
N GLU A 32 14.67 7.67 13.30
CA GLU A 32 15.48 7.06 12.22
C GLU A 32 16.99 7.03 12.54
N PRO A 33 17.61 8.09 13.07
CA PRO A 33 19.04 8.04 13.43
C PRO A 33 19.34 7.00 14.51
N ASP A 34 18.45 6.86 15.50
CA ASP A 34 18.57 5.87 16.57
C ASP A 34 18.49 4.44 15.98
N PHE A 35 17.55 4.21 15.07
CA PHE A 35 17.40 2.94 14.36
C PHE A 35 18.64 2.58 13.52
N VAL A 36 19.15 3.54 12.73
CA VAL A 36 20.39 3.35 11.95
C VAL A 36 21.59 3.07 12.86
N ALA A 37 21.68 3.73 14.01
CA ALA A 37 22.73 3.47 14.99
C ALA A 37 22.62 2.06 15.59
N LEU A 38 21.41 1.55 15.84
CA LEU A 38 21.18 0.18 16.29
C LEU A 38 21.57 -0.85 15.22
N LEU A 39 21.15 -0.66 13.97
CA LEU A 39 21.51 -1.56 12.86
C LEU A 39 23.02 -1.70 12.68
N ARG A 40 23.77 -0.59 12.79
CA ARG A 40 25.24 -0.60 12.74
C ARG A 40 25.87 -1.39 13.88
N ARG A 41 25.26 -1.44 15.06
CA ARG A 41 25.79 -2.17 16.23
C ARG A 41 25.61 -3.68 16.12
N VAL A 42 24.56 -4.13 15.44
CA VAL A 42 24.28 -5.57 15.25
C VAL A 42 24.91 -6.13 13.97
N ASP A 43 25.83 -5.38 13.35
CA ASP A 43 26.51 -5.70 12.09
C ASP A 43 25.58 -6.01 10.91
N VAL A 44 24.32 -5.55 11.01
CA VAL A 44 23.36 -5.52 9.90
C VAL A 44 23.60 -4.21 9.13
N VAL A 45 24.81 -4.08 8.57
CA VAL A 45 25.27 -2.84 7.93
C VAL A 45 24.55 -2.59 6.60
N HIS A 46 23.91 -3.60 6.03
CA HIS A 46 23.26 -3.53 4.72
C HIS A 46 21.94 -4.30 4.70
N ARG A 47 20.95 -3.90 5.52
CA ARG A 47 19.55 -4.17 5.13
C ARG A 47 19.23 -3.24 3.96
N VAL A 48 19.61 -3.71 2.79
CA VAL A 48 19.15 -3.25 1.48
C VAL A 48 17.62 -3.23 1.57
N ASP A 49 17.01 -2.05 1.55
CA ASP A 49 15.54 -1.94 1.57
C ASP A 49 15.02 -2.52 0.25
N GLY A 50 14.68 -3.80 0.30
CA GLY A 50 14.31 -4.58 -0.88
C GLY A 50 13.06 -4.02 -1.54
N ILE A 51 12.13 -3.47 -0.76
CA ILE A 51 10.90 -2.88 -1.28
C ILE A 51 11.21 -1.58 -2.01
N ALA A 52 12.09 -0.72 -1.45
CA ALA A 52 12.49 0.51 -2.14
C ALA A 52 13.15 0.23 -3.51
N GLN A 53 14.05 -0.76 -3.59
CA GLN A 53 14.64 -1.17 -4.87
C GLN A 53 13.62 -1.77 -5.83
N GLN A 54 12.67 -2.56 -5.32
CA GLN A 54 11.61 -3.09 -6.16
C GLN A 54 10.70 -1.99 -6.68
N ALA A 55 10.44 -0.93 -5.90
CA ALA A 55 9.71 0.25 -6.37
C ALA A 55 10.50 0.99 -7.47
N GLU A 56 11.81 1.20 -7.32
CA GLU A 56 12.67 1.78 -8.35
C GLU A 56 12.72 0.93 -9.64
N ALA A 57 12.84 -0.39 -9.48
CA ALA A 57 12.78 -1.34 -10.60
C ALA A 57 11.41 -1.29 -11.29
N ALA A 58 10.32 -1.26 -10.53
CA ALA A 58 8.97 -1.15 -11.08
C ALA A 58 8.77 0.14 -11.87
N VAL A 59 9.29 1.29 -11.42
CA VAL A 59 9.24 2.54 -12.21
C VAL A 59 9.95 2.38 -13.56
N THR A 60 11.07 1.67 -13.56
CA THR A 60 11.94 1.53 -14.74
C THR A 60 11.44 0.47 -15.73
N GLU A 61 10.99 -0.67 -15.23
CA GLU A 61 10.72 -1.88 -16.02
C GLU A 61 9.25 -2.03 -16.41
N MET A 62 8.34 -1.50 -15.61
CA MET A 62 6.90 -1.67 -15.81
C MET A 62 6.38 -1.05 -17.13
N PRO A 63 6.90 0.08 -17.67
CA PRO A 63 6.49 0.55 -18.99
C PRO A 63 6.68 -0.49 -20.09
N ALA A 64 7.85 -1.13 -20.14
CA ALA A 64 8.13 -2.18 -21.12
C ALA A 64 7.28 -3.44 -20.86
N LEU A 65 6.99 -3.75 -19.58
CA LEU A 65 6.12 -4.85 -19.20
C LEU A 65 4.66 -4.61 -19.63
N LEU A 66 4.09 -3.42 -19.38
CA LEU A 66 2.73 -3.04 -19.82
C LEU A 66 2.61 -3.10 -21.33
N HIS A 67 3.57 -2.52 -22.05
CA HIS A 67 3.57 -2.56 -23.51
C HIS A 67 3.60 -4.01 -24.03
N ARG A 68 4.48 -4.85 -23.46
CA ARG A 68 4.64 -6.23 -23.92
C ARG A 68 3.43 -7.11 -23.62
N GLU A 69 2.90 -7.06 -22.40
CA GLU A 69 1.82 -7.97 -21.96
C GLU A 69 0.44 -7.46 -22.35
N LEU A 70 0.25 -6.13 -22.39
CA LEU A 70 -1.06 -5.48 -22.52
C LEU A 70 -1.14 -4.50 -23.71
N GLY A 71 -0.04 -4.21 -24.41
CA GLY A 71 -0.04 -3.23 -25.51
C GLY A 71 -0.27 -1.79 -25.07
N MET A 72 -0.08 -1.49 -23.78
CA MET A 72 -0.39 -0.19 -23.20
C MET A 72 0.84 0.71 -23.11
N GLU A 73 0.65 1.99 -23.41
CA GLU A 73 1.59 3.08 -23.13
C GLU A 73 1.13 3.86 -21.89
N ILE A 74 2.08 4.45 -21.17
CA ILE A 74 1.79 5.24 -19.97
C ILE A 74 1.87 6.72 -20.34
N PRO A 75 0.84 7.54 -20.07
CA PRO A 75 0.93 8.98 -20.24
C PRO A 75 2.06 9.59 -19.40
N ASP A 76 2.73 10.62 -19.91
CA ASP A 76 3.84 11.31 -19.21
C ASP A 76 3.42 11.80 -17.82
N GLU A 77 2.22 12.41 -17.72
CA GLU A 77 1.67 12.91 -16.45
C GLU A 77 1.49 11.80 -15.40
N VAL A 78 1.08 10.60 -15.81
CA VAL A 78 0.94 9.45 -14.91
C VAL A 78 2.31 8.90 -14.53
N SER A 79 3.24 8.86 -15.48
CA SER A 79 4.63 8.44 -15.24
C SER A 79 5.33 9.33 -14.21
N GLU A 80 5.11 10.64 -14.26
CA GLU A 80 5.63 11.60 -13.27
C GLU A 80 5.06 11.35 -11.87
N GLN A 81 3.76 11.06 -11.77
CA GLN A 81 3.11 10.74 -10.50
C GLN A 81 3.61 9.41 -9.90
N ILE A 82 3.80 8.38 -10.73
CA ILE A 82 4.39 7.10 -10.31
C ILE A 82 5.82 7.31 -9.80
N ALA A 83 6.63 8.05 -10.56
CA ALA A 83 7.99 8.40 -10.13
C ALA A 83 8.02 9.24 -8.85
N HIS A 84 6.99 10.05 -8.61
CA HIS A 84 6.82 10.76 -7.33
C HIS A 84 6.50 9.82 -6.17
N GLY A 85 5.52 8.94 -6.35
CA GLY A 85 5.11 7.96 -5.35
C GLY A 85 6.25 7.00 -4.97
N ALA A 86 7.10 6.59 -5.92
CA ALA A 86 8.26 5.74 -5.64
C ALA A 86 9.25 6.36 -4.63
N ARG A 87 9.34 7.70 -4.57
CA ARG A 87 10.20 8.39 -3.59
C ARG A 87 9.70 8.27 -2.15
N LEU A 88 8.46 7.84 -1.92
CA LEU A 88 7.93 7.60 -0.57
C LEU A 88 8.64 6.45 0.15
N PHE A 89 9.21 5.49 -0.59
CA PHE A 89 9.90 4.34 0.00
C PHE A 89 11.24 4.70 0.63
N THR A 90 11.96 5.67 0.07
CA THR A 90 13.28 6.10 0.54
C THR A 90 13.27 7.44 1.26
N GLY A 91 12.24 8.26 1.01
CA GLY A 91 12.12 9.62 1.52
C GLY A 91 10.72 9.91 2.06
N GLY A 92 10.16 11.04 1.62
CA GLY A 92 8.88 11.53 2.11
C GLY A 92 9.00 12.51 3.27
N ARG A 93 7.90 13.23 3.54
CA ARG A 93 7.85 14.24 4.59
C ARG A 93 7.40 13.65 5.93
N PHE A 94 6.69 12.52 5.90
CA PHE A 94 6.05 11.93 7.07
C PHE A 94 6.77 10.65 7.47
N ARG A 95 8.06 10.77 7.79
CA ARG A 95 8.91 9.61 8.05
C ARG A 95 8.76 9.04 9.45
N ALA A 96 8.42 7.76 9.52
CA ALA A 96 8.35 6.97 10.74
C ALA A 96 8.77 5.53 10.46
N PHE A 97 8.84 4.71 11.51
CA PHE A 97 9.13 3.30 11.36
C PHE A 97 7.91 2.59 10.75
N SER A 98 8.16 1.81 9.71
CA SER A 98 7.18 1.02 8.98
C SER A 98 7.48 -0.48 9.14
N PRO A 99 6.46 -1.31 9.40
CA PRO A 99 6.56 -2.77 9.35
C PRO A 99 6.79 -3.29 7.91
N SER A 100 6.31 -2.55 6.91
CA SER A 100 6.43 -2.80 5.45
C SER A 100 5.66 -3.99 4.91
N ASP A 101 5.59 -5.09 5.65
CA ASP A 101 4.70 -6.20 5.35
C ASP A 101 3.53 -6.23 6.33
N LEU A 102 2.40 -5.66 5.90
CA LEU A 102 1.18 -5.59 6.69
C LEU A 102 0.16 -6.63 6.24
N CYS A 103 0.59 -7.73 5.60
CA CYS A 103 -0.31 -8.80 5.19
C CYS A 103 -1.17 -9.32 6.37
N PRO A 104 -2.38 -9.86 6.10
CA PRO A 104 -3.34 -10.17 7.16
C PRO A 104 -2.86 -11.18 8.22
N ASP A 105 -1.92 -12.03 7.88
CA ASP A 105 -1.26 -13.00 8.76
C ASP A 105 -0.24 -12.35 9.72
N ASN A 106 0.34 -11.22 9.33
CA ASN A 106 1.23 -10.40 10.18
C ASN A 106 0.46 -9.45 11.11
N VAL A 107 -0.87 -9.52 11.15
CA VAL A 107 -1.71 -8.68 12.01
C VAL A 107 -2.60 -9.53 12.90
N ILE A 108 -2.34 -9.49 14.22
CA ILE A 108 -3.23 -10.08 15.22
C ILE A 108 -4.23 -9.03 15.69
N LEU A 109 -5.52 -9.34 15.54
CA LEU A 109 -6.62 -8.53 16.02
C LEU A 109 -7.29 -9.21 17.22
N ASN A 110 -7.39 -8.52 18.35
CA ASN A 110 -8.06 -9.00 19.55
C ASN A 110 -8.87 -7.88 20.24
N GLU A 111 -9.49 -8.19 21.38
CA GLU A 111 -10.29 -7.22 22.16
C GLU A 111 -9.45 -6.03 22.69
N GLU A 112 -8.13 -6.19 22.82
CA GLU A 112 -7.20 -5.15 23.27
C GLU A 112 -6.70 -4.26 22.11
N GLY A 113 -6.98 -4.63 20.85
CA GLY A 113 -6.61 -3.88 19.65
C GLY A 113 -5.85 -4.72 18.63
N ALA A 114 -5.02 -4.05 17.82
CA ALA A 114 -4.19 -4.69 16.81
C ALA A 114 -2.72 -4.79 17.24
N ARG A 115 -2.09 -5.92 16.97
CA ARG A 115 -0.64 -6.13 17.10
C ARG A 115 -0.07 -6.51 15.75
N ILE A 116 0.92 -5.74 15.31
CA ILE A 116 1.67 -6.00 14.08
C ILE A 116 2.88 -6.87 14.42
N LEU A 117 3.05 -7.92 13.65
CA LEU A 117 4.13 -8.89 13.75
C LEU A 117 5.10 -8.72 12.57
N ASP A 118 6.16 -9.50 12.62
CA ASP A 118 7.19 -9.63 11.59
C ASP A 118 7.78 -8.32 11.05
N TYR A 119 8.92 -7.92 11.63
CA TYR A 119 9.64 -6.71 11.25
C TYR A 119 10.87 -7.02 10.38
N GLU A 120 10.85 -8.14 9.66
CA GLU A 120 11.99 -8.55 8.84
C GLU A 120 12.26 -7.59 7.67
N TRP A 121 11.23 -6.94 7.15
CA TRP A 121 11.35 -5.88 6.12
C TRP A 121 11.24 -4.48 6.71
N GLY A 122 11.10 -4.38 8.04
CA GLY A 122 10.88 -3.12 8.74
C GLY A 122 12.02 -2.11 8.54
N GLY A 123 11.63 -0.86 8.32
CA GLY A 123 12.53 0.26 8.03
C GLY A 123 11.81 1.60 8.14
N PHE A 124 12.53 2.71 7.96
CA PHE A 124 11.90 4.02 7.93
C PHE A 124 11.48 4.37 6.49
N ARG A 125 10.27 4.91 6.33
CA ARG A 125 9.70 5.35 5.04
C ARG A 125 8.57 6.36 5.29
N ASP A 126 7.95 6.90 4.25
CA ASP A 126 6.77 7.74 4.44
C ASP A 126 5.60 6.91 4.99
N ALA A 127 5.03 7.35 6.11
CA ALA A 127 4.01 6.63 6.86
C ALA A 127 2.67 6.48 6.11
N THR A 128 2.45 7.26 5.05
CA THR A 128 1.27 7.12 4.20
C THR A 128 1.27 5.80 3.44
N LEU A 129 2.44 5.23 3.14
CA LEU A 129 2.56 3.91 2.51
C LEU A 129 1.90 2.82 3.35
N ASP A 130 2.06 2.84 4.66
CA ASP A 130 1.58 1.74 5.49
C ASP A 130 0.05 1.73 5.62
N ILE A 131 -0.57 2.91 5.76
CA ILE A 131 -2.03 2.97 5.75
C ILE A 131 -2.56 2.64 4.35
N ALA A 132 -1.91 3.13 3.29
CA ALA A 132 -2.28 2.81 1.92
C ALA A 132 -2.14 1.31 1.59
N TYR A 133 -1.19 0.60 2.21
CA TYR A 133 -1.03 -0.85 2.04
C TYR A 133 -2.32 -1.61 2.39
N ALA A 134 -3.00 -1.22 3.48
CA ALA A 134 -4.27 -1.81 3.85
C ALA A 134 -5.43 -1.35 2.94
N LEU A 135 -5.40 -0.10 2.46
CA LEU A 135 -6.40 0.44 1.53
C LEU A 135 -6.34 -0.19 0.13
N VAL A 136 -5.20 -0.77 -0.25
CA VAL A 136 -5.00 -1.50 -1.52
C VAL A 136 -5.17 -3.02 -1.31
N SER A 137 -5.79 -3.42 -0.20
CA SER A 137 -6.00 -4.83 0.16
C SER A 137 -4.69 -5.66 0.13
N PHE A 138 -3.66 -5.18 0.83
CA PHE A 138 -2.40 -5.90 1.05
C PHE A 138 -1.62 -6.22 -0.24
N PRO A 139 -1.07 -5.20 -0.92
CA PRO A 139 -0.51 -5.28 -2.26
C PRO A 139 0.69 -6.23 -2.43
N GLY A 140 1.36 -6.63 -1.34
CA GLY A 140 2.44 -7.63 -1.34
C GLY A 140 1.98 -9.09 -1.48
N CYS A 141 0.68 -9.34 -1.40
CA CYS A 141 0.09 -10.66 -1.64
C CYS A 141 -1.13 -10.56 -2.58
N LEU A 142 -1.81 -11.68 -2.82
CA LEU A 142 -3.05 -11.73 -3.62
C LEU A 142 -4.32 -11.71 -2.76
N CYS A 143 -4.21 -11.22 -1.52
CA CYS A 143 -5.38 -11.01 -0.68
C CYS A 143 -6.28 -9.94 -1.27
N ASP A 144 -7.58 -10.10 -1.06
CA ASP A 144 -8.54 -9.04 -1.27
C ASP A 144 -9.52 -8.96 -0.10
N ILE A 145 -9.85 -7.73 0.28
CA ILE A 145 -10.92 -7.43 1.22
C ILE A 145 -11.77 -6.35 0.58
N GLU A 146 -13.07 -6.62 0.48
CA GLU A 146 -14.03 -5.63 0.03
C GLU A 146 -14.09 -4.47 1.05
N LEU A 147 -13.43 -3.36 0.71
CA LEU A 147 -13.37 -2.15 1.51
C LEU A 147 -14.18 -1.06 0.82
N SER A 148 -15.37 -0.75 1.37
CA SER A 148 -16.13 0.39 0.87
C SER A 148 -15.36 1.70 1.04
N ARG A 149 -15.58 2.67 0.15
CA ARG A 149 -14.97 4.00 0.25
C ARG A 149 -15.20 4.66 1.61
N GLU A 150 -16.41 4.53 2.17
CA GLU A 150 -16.71 5.02 3.51
C GLU A 150 -15.81 4.39 4.58
N ARG A 151 -15.57 3.07 4.51
CA ARG A 151 -14.69 2.36 5.45
C ARG A 151 -13.23 2.76 5.25
N ALA A 152 -12.78 2.93 4.01
CA ALA A 152 -11.44 3.43 3.71
C ALA A 152 -11.20 4.82 4.33
N LEU A 153 -12.17 5.74 4.20
CA LEU A 153 -12.10 7.06 4.83
C LEU A 153 -12.07 6.97 6.37
N GLN A 154 -12.87 6.09 6.96
CA GLN A 154 -12.84 5.85 8.41
C GLN A 154 -11.47 5.35 8.88
N MET A 155 -10.82 4.46 8.12
CA MET A 155 -9.46 3.98 8.44
C MET A 155 -8.44 5.11 8.38
N VAL A 156 -8.50 5.94 7.33
CA VAL A 156 -7.63 7.10 7.18
C VAL A 156 -7.80 8.07 8.35
N GLU A 157 -9.04 8.39 8.74
CA GLU A 157 -9.31 9.27 9.88
C GLU A 157 -8.85 8.68 11.22
N ALA A 158 -9.02 7.38 11.41
CA ALA A 158 -8.55 6.68 12.61
C ALA A 158 -7.01 6.71 12.73
N TRP A 159 -6.30 6.55 11.61
CA TRP A 159 -4.85 6.72 11.55
C TRP A 159 -4.44 8.19 11.76
N ARG A 160 -5.11 9.12 11.08
CA ARG A 160 -4.87 10.56 11.12
C ARG A 160 -4.96 11.11 12.55
N ALA A 161 -5.96 10.68 13.32
CA ALA A 161 -6.16 11.10 14.70
C ALA A 161 -4.94 10.85 15.60
N GLU A 162 -4.17 9.81 15.30
CA GLU A 162 -2.96 9.44 16.06
C GLU A 162 -1.72 10.21 15.58
N VAL A 163 -1.63 10.54 14.28
CA VAL A 163 -0.42 11.13 13.68
C VAL A 163 -0.47 12.65 13.50
N VAL A 164 -1.66 13.27 13.50
CA VAL A 164 -1.81 14.72 13.26
C VAL A 164 -1.09 15.57 14.32
N GLY A 165 -0.96 15.05 15.54
CA GLY A 165 -0.21 15.73 16.61
C GLY A 165 1.30 15.86 16.33
N VAL A 166 1.88 14.91 15.59
CA VAL A 166 3.30 14.93 15.18
C VAL A 166 3.51 15.48 13.76
N TRP A 167 2.48 15.40 12.91
CA TRP A 167 2.46 15.99 11.57
C TRP A 167 1.23 16.88 11.36
N PRO A 168 1.24 18.12 11.87
CA PRO A 168 0.07 19.02 11.80
C PRO A 168 -0.40 19.34 10.39
N ALA A 169 0.48 19.24 9.38
CA ALA A 169 0.10 19.44 7.98
C ALA A 169 -0.98 18.45 7.52
N LEU A 170 -1.03 17.24 8.09
CA LEU A 170 -2.07 16.25 7.79
C LEU A 170 -3.45 16.65 8.33
N ALA A 171 -3.60 17.77 9.04
CA ALA A 171 -4.89 18.37 9.38
C ALA A 171 -5.58 19.04 8.17
N ASP A 172 -4.88 19.21 7.05
CA ASP A 172 -5.46 19.64 5.77
C ASP A 172 -6.02 18.41 5.02
N ASP A 173 -7.33 18.41 4.78
CA ASP A 173 -8.04 17.30 4.14
C ASP A 173 -7.60 17.07 2.69
N ALA A 174 -7.33 18.15 1.94
CA ALA A 174 -6.89 18.04 0.55
C ALA A 174 -5.48 17.46 0.48
N LEU A 175 -4.56 17.97 1.31
CA LEU A 175 -3.21 17.43 1.37
C LEU A 175 -3.20 15.95 1.78
N LEU A 176 -4.01 15.57 2.78
CA LEU A 176 -4.10 14.18 3.22
C LEU A 176 -4.64 13.29 2.10
N ALA A 177 -5.72 13.70 1.43
CA ALA A 177 -6.30 12.95 0.34
C ALA A 177 -5.31 12.75 -0.82
N ASP A 178 -4.60 13.80 -1.23
CA ASP A 178 -3.57 13.73 -2.27
C ASP A 178 -2.45 12.76 -1.90
N LYS A 179 -2.00 12.79 -0.64
CA LYS A 179 -0.92 11.92 -0.16
C LYS A 179 -1.35 10.46 -0.06
N ILE A 180 -2.59 10.20 0.33
CA ILE A 180 -3.15 8.84 0.35
C ILE A 180 -3.31 8.32 -1.09
N LEU A 181 -3.79 9.14 -2.03
CA LEU A 181 -3.91 8.73 -3.43
C LEU A 181 -2.54 8.40 -4.03
N GLU A 182 -1.52 9.23 -3.80
CA GLU A 182 -0.15 9.00 -4.24
C GLU A 182 0.43 7.68 -3.69
N ALA A 183 0.24 7.42 -2.39
CA ALA A 183 0.69 6.19 -1.75
C ALA A 183 -0.06 4.96 -2.28
N ARG A 184 -1.36 5.06 -2.56
CA ARG A 184 -2.14 3.98 -3.16
C ARG A 184 -1.72 3.70 -4.60
N LEU A 185 -1.50 4.74 -5.40
CA LEU A 185 -1.03 4.62 -6.79
C LEU A 185 0.26 3.78 -6.84
N ILE A 186 1.27 4.12 -6.03
CA ILE A 186 2.53 3.39 -6.09
C ILE A 186 2.41 1.94 -5.59
N TRP A 187 1.51 1.67 -4.64
CA TRP A 187 1.23 0.29 -4.22
C TRP A 187 0.52 -0.54 -5.28
N VAL A 188 -0.48 0.04 -5.98
CA VAL A 188 -1.15 -0.61 -7.11
C VAL A 188 -0.14 -0.88 -8.23
N TRP A 189 0.73 0.08 -8.52
CA TRP A 189 1.81 -0.06 -9.49
C TRP A 189 2.75 -1.22 -9.16
N LEU A 190 3.24 -1.24 -7.91
CA LEU A 190 4.18 -2.24 -7.45
C LEU A 190 3.56 -3.64 -7.39
N SER A 191 2.29 -3.72 -6.96
CA SER A 191 1.52 -4.97 -7.00
C SER A 191 1.33 -5.50 -8.43
N THR A 192 1.07 -4.61 -9.38
CA THR A 192 0.96 -4.96 -10.81
C THR A 192 2.29 -5.47 -11.35
N TYR A 193 3.40 -4.78 -11.04
CA TYR A 193 4.74 -5.23 -11.41
C TYR A 193 5.06 -6.64 -10.88
N TRP A 194 4.62 -6.93 -9.66
CA TRP A 194 4.84 -8.23 -9.05
C TRP A 194 3.99 -9.35 -9.64
N PHE A 195 2.73 -9.09 -9.97
CA PHE A 195 1.76 -10.14 -10.26
C PHE A 195 1.26 -10.20 -11.70
N LEU A 196 1.45 -9.16 -12.51
CA LEU A 196 1.12 -9.22 -13.94
C LEU A 196 1.85 -10.37 -14.66
N PRO A 197 3.18 -10.56 -14.48
CA PRO A 197 3.87 -11.68 -15.11
C PRO A 197 3.28 -13.03 -14.67
N ALA A 198 3.15 -13.97 -15.61
CA ALA A 198 2.71 -15.35 -15.34
C ALA A 198 3.78 -16.23 -14.66
N ASP A 199 4.31 -15.76 -13.52
CA ASP A 199 5.24 -16.53 -12.69
C ASP A 199 4.47 -17.39 -11.69
N HIS A 200 4.30 -18.66 -12.03
CA HIS A 200 3.56 -19.62 -11.20
C HIS A 200 4.18 -19.84 -9.81
N ALA A 201 5.51 -19.73 -9.66
CA ALA A 201 6.16 -19.93 -8.37
C ALA A 201 5.86 -18.75 -7.43
N ARG A 202 5.96 -17.53 -7.96
CA ARG A 202 5.62 -16.31 -7.24
C ARG A 202 4.14 -16.25 -6.86
N ILE A 203 3.26 -16.62 -7.79
CA ILE A 203 1.82 -16.64 -7.55
C ILE A 203 1.44 -17.70 -6.51
N ALA A 204 2.06 -18.88 -6.55
CA ALA A 204 1.78 -19.94 -5.56
C ALA A 204 2.13 -19.49 -4.14
N ALA A 205 3.29 -18.87 -3.93
CA ALA A 205 3.69 -18.33 -2.63
C ALA A 205 2.72 -17.25 -2.12
N ALA A 206 2.26 -16.36 -3.01
CA ALA A 206 1.33 -15.28 -2.64
C ALA A 206 -0.11 -15.75 -2.34
N ARG A 207 -0.46 -17.01 -2.63
CA ARG A 207 -1.80 -17.60 -2.41
C ARG A 207 -1.95 -18.34 -1.08
N GLU A 208 -0.92 -18.38 -0.25
CA GLU A 208 -0.95 -19.10 1.02
C GLU A 208 -1.93 -18.47 2.04
N HIS A 209 -2.43 -17.26 1.78
CA HIS A 209 -3.28 -16.53 2.70
C HIS A 209 -4.76 -16.89 2.52
N GLY A 210 -5.51 -16.97 3.63
CA GLY A 210 -6.93 -17.33 3.63
C GLY A 210 -7.87 -16.31 2.96
N LEU A 211 -7.39 -15.10 2.64
CA LEU A 211 -8.11 -14.05 1.93
C LEU A 211 -7.68 -13.93 0.45
N SER A 212 -6.84 -14.85 -0.04
CA SER A 212 -6.34 -14.79 -1.41
C SER A 212 -7.44 -15.03 -2.42
N VAL A 213 -7.54 -14.15 -3.41
CA VAL A 213 -8.43 -14.27 -4.57
C VAL A 213 -7.61 -14.65 -5.81
N PRO A 214 -8.24 -15.03 -6.94
CA PRO A 214 -7.53 -15.13 -8.22
C PRO A 214 -6.74 -13.86 -8.53
N ARG A 215 -5.57 -14.03 -9.15
CA ARG A 215 -4.68 -12.92 -9.54
C ARG A 215 -5.41 -11.83 -10.33
N SER A 216 -6.25 -12.25 -11.29
CA SER A 216 -7.05 -11.35 -12.13
C SER A 216 -7.90 -10.44 -11.27
N ASP A 217 -8.63 -11.03 -10.32
CA ASP A 217 -9.57 -10.33 -9.45
C ASP A 217 -8.84 -9.35 -8.54
N ALA A 218 -7.72 -9.77 -7.94
CA ALA A 218 -6.90 -8.89 -7.11
C ALA A 218 -6.40 -7.66 -7.87
N LEU A 219 -5.86 -7.85 -9.08
CA LEU A 219 -5.36 -6.74 -9.90
C LEU A 219 -6.50 -5.82 -10.36
N LEU A 220 -7.61 -6.40 -10.86
CA LEU A 220 -8.78 -5.64 -11.31
C LEU A 220 -9.38 -4.81 -10.19
N ASN A 221 -9.60 -5.40 -9.02
CA ASN A 221 -10.19 -4.70 -7.87
C ASN A 221 -9.30 -3.55 -7.39
N ARG A 222 -7.97 -3.74 -7.37
CA ARG A 222 -7.00 -2.70 -6.99
C ARG A 222 -7.00 -1.51 -7.95
N TRP A 223 -7.00 -1.76 -9.26
CA TRP A 223 -7.07 -0.70 -10.27
C TRP A 223 -8.44 0.00 -10.27
N ALA A 224 -9.53 -0.74 -10.11
CA ALA A 224 -10.88 -0.17 -10.07
C ALA A 224 -11.08 0.74 -8.85
N ALA A 225 -10.62 0.32 -7.67
CA ALA A 225 -10.69 1.14 -6.47
C ALA A 225 -9.79 2.38 -6.57
N LEU A 226 -8.63 2.29 -7.24
CA LEU A 226 -7.78 3.44 -7.50
C LEU A 226 -8.45 4.43 -8.48
N ALA A 227 -9.10 3.93 -9.53
CA ALA A 227 -9.84 4.76 -10.47
C ALA A 227 -10.95 5.56 -9.76
N GLU A 228 -11.78 4.89 -8.96
CA GLU A 228 -12.87 5.54 -8.21
C GLU A 228 -12.35 6.69 -7.32
N ASP A 229 -11.27 6.45 -6.59
CA ASP A 229 -10.70 7.46 -5.70
C ASP A 229 -10.02 8.61 -6.46
N ALA A 230 -9.32 8.32 -7.56
CA ALA A 230 -8.74 9.35 -8.43
C ALA A 230 -9.84 10.28 -8.99
N ARG A 231 -10.96 9.71 -9.45
CA ARG A 231 -12.14 10.48 -9.91
C ARG A 231 -12.73 11.35 -8.81
N CYS A 232 -12.91 10.80 -7.61
CA CYS A 232 -13.43 11.56 -6.48
C CYS A 232 -12.55 12.76 -6.09
N LEU A 233 -11.24 12.65 -6.33
CA LEU A 233 -10.26 13.70 -6.03
C LEU A 233 -9.96 14.62 -7.22
N GLY A 234 -10.58 14.38 -8.39
CA GLY A 234 -10.37 15.18 -9.59
C GLY A 234 -9.02 14.96 -10.28
N ASN A 235 -8.36 13.83 -10.01
CA ASN A 235 -7.14 13.43 -10.72
C ASN A 235 -7.52 12.59 -11.95
N ASP A 236 -8.00 13.26 -12.99
CA ASP A 236 -8.48 12.61 -14.20
C ASP A 236 -7.39 11.82 -14.94
N ALA A 237 -6.14 12.26 -14.89
CA ALA A 237 -5.03 11.54 -15.52
C ALA A 237 -4.83 10.12 -14.93
N VAL A 238 -4.83 10.00 -13.60
CA VAL A 238 -4.77 8.68 -12.93
C VAL A 238 -6.07 7.90 -13.11
N GLY A 239 -7.23 8.58 -13.05
CA GLY A 239 -8.54 7.97 -13.25
C GLY A 239 -8.70 7.32 -14.63
N ASP A 240 -8.44 8.09 -15.70
CA ASP A 240 -8.49 7.62 -17.09
C ASP A 240 -7.53 6.44 -17.31
N PHE A 241 -6.30 6.54 -16.80
CA PHE A 241 -5.31 5.47 -16.94
C PHE A 241 -5.72 4.20 -16.18
N ALA A 242 -6.20 4.33 -14.95
CA ALA A 242 -6.63 3.19 -14.14
C ALA A 242 -7.84 2.46 -14.77
N GLU A 243 -8.81 3.20 -15.31
CA GLU A 243 -9.95 2.63 -16.05
C GLU A 243 -9.49 1.90 -17.32
N ALA A 244 -8.54 2.48 -18.06
CA ALA A 244 -7.95 1.83 -19.24
C ALA A 244 -7.21 0.53 -18.86
N VAL A 245 -6.44 0.53 -17.77
CA VAL A 245 -5.77 -0.69 -17.28
C VAL A 245 -6.80 -1.75 -16.90
N CYS A 246 -7.87 -1.39 -16.18
CA CYS A 246 -8.95 -2.33 -15.86
C CYS A 246 -9.55 -2.99 -17.10
N ALA A 247 -9.90 -2.20 -18.12
CA ALA A 247 -10.50 -2.72 -19.35
C ALA A 247 -9.57 -3.72 -20.05
N VAL A 248 -8.29 -3.39 -20.17
CA VAL A 248 -7.31 -4.26 -20.84
C VAL A 248 -6.99 -5.50 -20.01
N LEU A 249 -6.94 -5.40 -18.67
CA LEU A 249 -6.76 -6.55 -17.79
C LEU A 249 -7.94 -7.53 -17.86
N ASP A 250 -9.17 -7.01 -17.94
CA ASP A 250 -10.37 -7.84 -18.06
C ASP A 250 -10.35 -8.66 -19.37
N GLU A 251 -9.98 -8.01 -20.48
CA GLU A 251 -9.77 -8.69 -21.77
C GLU A 251 -8.60 -9.68 -21.74
N HIS A 252 -7.51 -9.36 -21.05
CA HIS A 252 -6.31 -10.21 -20.98
C HIS A 252 -6.54 -11.50 -20.15
N PHE A 253 -7.40 -11.44 -19.14
CA PHE A 253 -7.69 -12.58 -18.26
C PHE A 253 -8.97 -13.35 -18.60
N SER A 254 -9.77 -12.84 -19.53
CA SER A 254 -10.96 -13.53 -20.11
C SER A 254 -10.58 -14.74 -20.97
#